data_AF-A0A260ZMZ1-F1
#
_entry.id   AF-A0A260ZMZ1-F1
#
_cell.length_a   1.000
_cell.length_b   1.000
_cell.length_c   1.000
_cell.angle_alpha   90.00
_cell.angle_beta   90.00
_cell.angle_gamma   90.00
#
_symmetry.space_group_name_H-M   'P 1'
#
loop_
_entity.id
_entity.type
_entity.pdbx_description
1 polymer ?
#
loop_
_entity_poly.entity_id
_entity_poly.type
_entity_poly.pdbx_seq_one_letter_code
_entity_poly.pdbx_strand_id
1 'polypeptide(L)'
;MNTFPLQYQSLKSVLLYMDPNVRFKISHRFPSISSTEKVVPLRIEELDLGDLTTTVNQTTYKLGIYRKYKKGEKITFRTQRYNEFGGFPRDLDRFGFEIFPGHNVLDPGDVSLPCPYN
;
A
#
# COMPACT_ATOMS: atom_id res chain seq x y z
N MET A 1 8.56 -10.94 -34.98
CA MET A 1 7.19 -10.40 -35.08
C MET A 1 7.24 -8.94 -34.66
N ASN A 2 6.86 -8.00 -35.53
CA ASN A 2 6.72 -6.60 -35.14
C ASN A 2 5.40 -6.44 -34.39
N THR A 3 5.47 -6.32 -33.06
CA THR A 3 4.30 -6.03 -32.24
C THR A 3 4.09 -4.52 -32.20
N PHE A 4 3.07 -4.04 -32.92
CA PHE A 4 2.67 -2.65 -32.81
C PHE A 4 1.90 -2.45 -31.49
N PRO A 5 2.22 -1.41 -30.71
CA PRO A 5 1.44 -1.08 -29.53
C PRO A 5 0.00 -0.72 -29.91
N LEU A 6 -0.94 -0.98 -29.01
CA LEU A 6 -2.34 -0.62 -29.22
C LEU A 6 -2.48 0.88 -29.50
N GLN A 7 -3.20 1.21 -30.57
CA GLN A 7 -3.56 2.59 -30.86
C GLN A 7 -4.47 3.17 -29.76
N TYR A 8 -4.50 4.49 -29.62
CA TYR A 8 -5.15 5.18 -28.51
C TYR A 8 -6.61 4.76 -28.26
N GLN A 9 -7.44 4.69 -29.30
CA GLN A 9 -8.85 4.30 -29.16
C GLN A 9 -9.00 2.83 -28.75
N SER A 10 -8.21 1.94 -29.35
CA SER A 10 -8.20 0.52 -28.98
C SER A 10 -7.72 0.31 -27.54
N LEU A 11 -6.69 1.05 -27.12
CA LEU A 11 -6.18 1.02 -25.75
C LEU A 11 -7.25 1.47 -24.76
N LYS A 12 -8.01 2.54 -25.05
CA LYS A 12 -9.13 2.97 -24.21
C LYS A 12 -10.18 1.88 -24.02
N SER A 13 -10.60 1.27 -25.12
CA SER A 13 -11.61 0.20 -25.09
C SER A 13 -11.12 -0.99 -24.27
N VAL A 14 -9.86 -1.41 -24.45
CA VAL A 14 -9.27 -2.50 -23.66
C VAL A 14 -9.22 -2.15 -22.18
N LEU A 15 -8.73 -0.96 -21.82
CA LEU A 15 -8.65 -0.52 -20.43
C LEU A 15 -10.02 -0.40 -19.75
N LEU A 16 -11.08 -0.06 -20.49
CA LEU A 16 -12.42 0.09 -19.91
C LEU A 16 -13.01 -1.21 -19.36
N TYR A 17 -12.68 -2.35 -19.99
CA TYR A 17 -13.19 -3.68 -19.64
C TYR A 17 -12.15 -4.58 -18.98
N MET A 18 -10.93 -4.08 -18.80
CA MET A 18 -9.86 -4.81 -18.12
C MET A 18 -10.09 -4.83 -16.62
N ASP A 19 -9.72 -5.95 -15.98
CA ASP A 19 -9.71 -6.08 -14.53
C ASP A 19 -8.96 -4.89 -13.88
N PRO A 20 -9.57 -4.19 -12.90
CA PRO A 20 -8.99 -3.05 -12.21
C PRO A 20 -7.59 -3.32 -11.63
N ASN A 21 -7.39 -4.49 -11.04
CA ASN A 21 -6.13 -4.84 -10.38
C ASN A 21 -5.01 -5.09 -11.40
N VAL A 22 -5.35 -5.60 -12.58
CA VAL A 22 -4.44 -5.67 -13.74
C VAL A 22 -4.10 -4.28 -14.25
N ARG A 23 -5.09 -3.37 -14.36
CA ARG A 23 -4.84 -1.99 -14.80
C ARG A 23 -3.85 -1.28 -13.89
N PHE A 24 -3.99 -1.40 -12.57
CA PHE A 24 -3.06 -0.79 -11.63
C PHE A 24 -1.62 -1.28 -11.83
N LYS A 25 -1.43 -2.60 -12.04
CA LYS A 25 -0.12 -3.19 -12.32
C LYS A 25 0.48 -2.68 -13.63
N ILE A 26 -0.33 -2.55 -14.68
CA ILE A 26 0.11 -2.04 -15.98
C ILE A 26 0.45 -0.56 -15.89
N SER A 27 -0.42 0.27 -15.31
CA SER A 27 -0.22 1.71 -15.12
C SER A 27 1.06 2.00 -14.33
N HIS A 28 1.34 1.18 -13.30
CA HIS A 28 2.56 1.28 -12.50
C HIS A 28 3.84 0.87 -13.27
N ARG A 29 3.78 -0.20 -14.07
CA ARG A 29 4.96 -0.71 -14.81
C ARG A 29 5.24 0.05 -16.11
N PHE A 30 4.20 0.63 -16.73
CA PHE A 30 4.28 1.27 -18.03
C PHE A 30 3.74 2.70 -17.97
N PRO A 31 4.60 3.69 -17.63
CA PRO A 31 4.18 5.09 -17.51
C PRO A 31 3.54 5.67 -18.78
N SER A 32 3.90 5.16 -19.96
CA SER A 32 3.31 5.57 -21.25
C SER A 32 1.82 5.26 -21.38
N ILE A 33 1.32 4.24 -20.68
CA ILE A 33 -0.10 3.86 -20.66
C ILE A 33 -0.86 4.60 -19.55
N SER A 34 -0.16 5.01 -18.49
CA SER A 34 -0.77 5.62 -17.30
C SER A 34 -1.61 6.87 -17.60
N SER A 35 -1.18 7.70 -18.54
CA SER A 35 -1.96 8.88 -18.97
C SER A 35 -3.31 8.51 -19.58
N THR A 36 -3.36 7.45 -20.40
CA THR A 36 -4.61 6.96 -20.99
C THR A 36 -5.46 6.25 -19.96
N GLU A 37 -4.83 5.45 -19.09
CA GLU A 37 -5.48 4.70 -18.01
C GLU A 37 -6.22 5.62 -17.03
N LYS A 38 -5.62 6.75 -16.65
CA LYS A 38 -6.26 7.75 -15.77
C LYS A 38 -7.49 8.44 -16.38
N VAL A 39 -7.58 8.51 -17.71
CA VAL A 39 -8.71 9.12 -18.42
C VAL A 39 -9.86 8.13 -18.61
N VAL A 40 -9.57 6.84 -18.68
CA VAL A 40 -10.58 5.80 -18.86
C VAL A 40 -11.24 5.49 -17.51
N PRO A 41 -12.59 5.58 -17.41
CA PRO A 41 -13.29 5.24 -16.17
C PRO A 41 -12.91 3.85 -15.65
N LEU A 42 -12.78 3.72 -14.34
CA LEU A 42 -12.54 2.44 -13.68
C LEU A 42 -13.88 1.81 -13.29
N ARG A 43 -14.13 0.57 -13.69
CA ARG A 43 -15.33 -0.20 -13.32
C ARG A 43 -14.97 -1.18 -12.22
N ILE A 44 -15.53 -0.98 -11.03
CA ILE A 44 -15.31 -1.80 -9.84
C ILE A 44 -16.66 -2.21 -9.26
N GLU A 45 -16.70 -3.39 -8.66
CA GLU A 45 -17.88 -3.96 -7.99
C GLU A 45 -17.89 -3.57 -6.51
N GLU A 46 -16.72 -3.57 -5.88
CA GLU A 46 -16.55 -3.25 -4.46
C GLU A 46 -15.33 -2.34 -4.26
N LEU A 47 -15.50 -1.36 -3.37
CA LEU A 47 -14.44 -0.48 -2.90
C LEU A 47 -14.53 -0.35 -1.39
N ASP A 48 -13.46 -0.72 -0.70
CA ASP A 48 -13.28 -0.48 0.72
C ASP A 48 -11.96 0.27 0.97
N LEU A 49 -12.05 1.38 1.70
CA LEU A 49 -10.95 2.28 1.99
C LEU A 49 -10.76 2.32 3.51
N GLY A 50 -9.72 1.63 3.99
CA GLY A 50 -9.25 1.72 5.37
C GLY A 50 -7.97 2.54 5.48
N ASP A 51 -7.55 2.81 6.71
CA ASP A 51 -6.39 3.67 7.01
C ASP A 51 -5.10 3.24 6.29
N LEU A 52 -4.86 1.94 6.20
CA LEU A 52 -3.65 1.34 5.60
C LEU A 52 -3.98 0.23 4.60
N THR A 53 -5.25 0.09 4.23
CA THR A 53 -5.74 -0.95 3.35
C THR A 53 -6.68 -0.37 2.32
N THR A 54 -6.54 -0.80 1.09
CA THR A 54 -7.45 -0.46 -0.01
C THR A 54 -7.87 -1.76 -0.67
N THR A 55 -9.15 -2.09 -0.59
CA THR A 55 -9.70 -3.27 -1.24
C THR A 55 -10.47 -2.83 -2.47
N VAL A 56 -10.10 -3.40 -3.62
CA VAL A 56 -10.79 -3.21 -4.90
C VAL A 56 -11.24 -4.57 -5.40
N ASN A 57 -12.56 -4.76 -5.48
CA ASN A 57 -13.19 -6.07 -5.66
C ASN A 57 -12.62 -7.05 -4.61
N GLN A 58 -12.08 -8.18 -5.06
CA GLN A 58 -11.53 -9.22 -4.18
C GLN A 58 -10.03 -9.07 -3.88
N THR A 59 -9.42 -7.93 -4.25
CA THR A 59 -7.97 -7.69 -4.05
C THR A 59 -7.73 -6.60 -3.02
N THR A 60 -7.08 -6.96 -1.91
CA THR A 60 -6.66 -6.01 -0.87
C THR A 60 -5.21 -5.62 -1.06
N TYR A 61 -4.98 -4.32 -1.24
CA TYR A 61 -3.69 -3.66 -1.16
C TYR A 61 -3.46 -3.21 0.28
N LYS A 62 -2.30 -3.55 0.83
CA LYS A 62 -1.93 -3.19 2.20
C LYS A 62 -0.63 -2.40 2.21
N LEU A 63 -0.62 -1.33 2.99
CA LEU A 63 0.59 -0.60 3.35
C LEU A 63 1.07 -1.08 4.73
N GLY A 64 2.34 -1.47 4.84
CA GLY A 64 2.93 -1.94 6.08
C GLY A 64 4.45 -1.82 6.07
N ILE A 65 5.02 -1.72 7.25
CA ILE A 65 6.47 -1.58 7.47
C ILE A 65 7.07 -2.98 7.53
N TYR A 66 7.97 -3.26 6.59
CA TYR A 66 8.76 -4.49 6.56
C TYR A 66 10.06 -4.29 7.35
N ARG A 67 10.24 -5.03 8.44
CA ARG A 67 11.42 -4.91 9.30
C ARG A 67 12.48 -5.91 8.91
N LYS A 68 13.57 -5.43 8.32
CA LYS A 68 14.72 -6.25 7.93
C LYS A 68 15.85 -6.12 8.96
N TYR A 69 16.23 -7.24 9.56
CA TYR A 69 17.30 -7.31 10.55
C TYR A 69 18.64 -7.65 9.90
N LYS A 70 19.75 -7.32 10.57
CA LYS A 70 21.08 -7.73 10.09
C LYS A 70 21.23 -9.24 10.22
N LYS A 71 22.08 -9.82 9.35
CA LYS A 71 22.36 -11.26 9.38
C LYS A 71 22.94 -11.64 10.75
N GLY A 72 22.31 -12.62 11.42
CA GLY A 72 22.72 -13.11 12.74
C GLY A 72 21.97 -12.48 13.91
N GLU A 73 21.17 -11.44 13.70
CA GLU A 73 20.29 -10.89 14.74
C GLU A 73 19.07 -11.81 14.96
N LYS A 74 18.67 -11.95 16.23
CA LYS A 74 17.49 -12.74 16.61
C LYS A 74 16.22 -11.97 16.24
N ILE A 75 15.52 -12.43 15.21
CA ILE A 75 14.20 -11.91 14.83
C ILE A 75 13.16 -12.45 15.82
N THR A 76 12.34 -11.57 16.37
CA THR A 76 11.22 -12.02 17.22
C THR A 76 10.13 -12.65 16.37
N PHE A 77 9.47 -13.69 16.91
CA PHE A 77 8.35 -14.36 16.23
C PHE A 77 7.27 -13.39 15.77
N ARG A 78 6.93 -12.39 16.61
CA ARG A 78 5.97 -11.34 16.25
C ARG A 78 6.39 -10.60 14.97
N THR A 79 7.65 -10.17 14.90
CA THR A 79 8.13 -9.42 13.73
C THR A 79 8.16 -10.26 12.46
N GLN A 80 8.57 -11.53 12.57
CA GLN A 80 8.53 -12.45 11.45
C GLN A 80 7.10 -12.61 10.92
N ARG A 81 6.12 -12.87 11.80
CA ARG A 81 4.72 -12.97 11.40
C ARG A 81 4.23 -11.68 10.73
N TYR A 82 4.50 -10.52 11.30
CA TYR A 82 4.05 -9.27 10.69
C TYR A 82 4.63 -9.07 9.29
N ASN A 83 5.91 -9.36 9.09
CA ASN A 83 6.53 -9.31 7.76
C ASN A 83 5.86 -10.26 6.77
N GLU A 84 5.52 -11.49 7.20
CA GLU A 84 4.80 -12.47 6.38
C GLU A 84 3.38 -12.01 6.00
N PHE A 85 2.72 -11.24 6.88
CA PHE A 85 1.38 -10.66 6.65
C PHE A 85 1.41 -9.26 5.99
N GLY A 86 2.48 -8.92 5.27
CA GLY A 86 2.58 -7.64 4.54
C GLY A 86 3.03 -6.45 5.38
N GLY A 87 3.71 -6.71 6.50
CA GLY A 87 4.30 -5.69 7.36
C GLY A 87 3.40 -5.24 8.52
N PHE A 88 4.03 -4.50 9.44
CA PHE A 88 3.38 -3.94 10.61
C PHE A 88 2.84 -2.53 10.33
N PRO A 89 1.65 -2.16 10.79
CA PRO A 89 1.00 -0.90 10.40
C PRO A 89 1.63 0.37 11.00
N ARG A 90 2.43 0.25 12.07
CA ARG A 90 2.96 1.41 12.81
C ARG A 90 4.48 1.40 12.90
N ASP A 91 5.10 2.57 12.85
CA ASP A 91 6.55 2.62 13.02
C ASP A 91 6.94 2.46 14.48
N LEU A 92 8.20 2.12 14.77
CA LEU A 92 8.73 2.14 16.13
C LEU A 92 9.78 3.23 16.27
N ASP A 93 9.87 3.81 17.46
CA ASP A 93 10.97 4.68 17.82
C ASP A 93 12.26 3.89 18.06
N ARG A 94 13.34 4.63 18.37
CA ARG A 94 14.66 4.06 18.67
C ARG A 94 14.69 3.14 19.90
N PHE A 95 13.66 3.16 20.74
CA PHE A 95 13.52 2.36 21.95
C PHE A 95 12.57 1.16 21.75
N GLY A 96 11.89 1.08 20.60
CA GLY A 96 10.98 0.00 20.24
C GLY A 96 9.51 0.26 20.58
N PHE A 97 9.14 1.49 20.94
CA PHE A 97 7.75 1.87 21.18
C PHE A 97 7.06 2.31 19.90
N GLU A 98 5.77 2.01 19.77
CA GLU A 98 4.97 2.40 18.61
C GLU A 98 4.87 3.92 18.48
N ILE A 99 5.18 4.42 17.29
CA ILE A 99 4.96 5.81 16.92
C ILE A 99 3.52 5.93 16.43
N PHE A 100 2.80 6.87 17.02
CA PHE A 100 1.45 7.26 16.60
C PHE A 100 1.53 8.66 15.98
N PRO A 101 1.59 8.76 14.63
CA PRO A 101 1.60 10.06 13.96
C PRO A 101 0.36 10.87 14.37
N GLY A 102 0.55 12.09 14.86
CA GLY A 102 -0.54 12.96 15.34
C GLY A 102 -0.91 12.81 16.83
N HIS A 103 -0.46 11.75 17.52
CA HIS A 103 -0.59 11.61 18.98
C HIS A 103 0.71 11.91 19.74
N ASN A 104 1.86 11.75 19.08
CA ASN A 104 3.17 11.99 19.68
C ASN A 104 3.70 13.42 19.44
N VAL A 105 2.94 14.26 18.73
CA VAL A 105 3.25 15.69 18.57
C VAL A 105 2.72 16.39 19.82
N LEU A 106 3.63 16.77 20.71
CA LEU A 106 3.30 17.50 21.93
C LEU A 106 3.43 18.99 21.64
N ASP A 107 2.33 19.72 21.78
CA ASP A 107 2.33 21.17 21.77
C ASP A 107 2.81 21.71 23.14
N PRO A 108 3.24 22.99 23.24
CA PRO A 108 3.67 23.57 24.50
C PRO A 108 2.57 23.46 25.58
N GLY A 109 2.84 22.67 26.61
CA GLY A 109 1.91 22.41 27.73
C GLY A 109 1.35 20.98 27.76
N ASP A 110 1.55 20.19 26.71
CA ASP A 110 1.10 18.81 26.69
C ASP A 110 1.94 17.90 27.60
N VAL A 111 1.29 16.91 28.20
CA VAL A 111 1.94 15.86 29.00
C VAL A 111 1.83 14.54 28.26
N SER A 112 2.98 13.93 27.95
CA SER A 112 3.03 12.59 27.36
C SER A 112 2.49 11.57 28.37
N LEU A 113 1.38 10.91 28.02
CA LEU A 113 0.87 9.79 28.78
C LEU A 113 1.33 8.49 28.11
N PRO A 114 2.00 7.57 28.83
CA PRO A 114 2.38 6.28 28.27
C PRO A 114 1.12 5.51 27.87
N CYS A 115 1.14 4.89 26.69
CA CYS A 115 0.04 4.02 26.25
C CYS A 115 -0.17 2.89 27.28
N PRO A 116 -1.41 2.66 27.75
CA PRO A 116 -1.70 1.77 28.89
C PRO A 116 -1.58 0.27 28.57
N TYR A 117 -1.08 -0.12 27.39
CA TYR A 117 -1.06 -1.51 26.92
C TYR A 117 0.37 -2.08 26.73
N ASN A 118 1.39 -1.47 27.34
CA ASN A 118 2.73 -2.06 27.43
C ASN A 118 2.83 -3.09 28.56
#